data_AF-A0A7M2XCT8-F1
#
_entry.id   AF-A0A7M2XCT8-F1
#
_cell.length_a   1.000
_cell.length_b   1.000
_cell.length_c   1.000
_cell.angle_alpha   90.00
_cell.angle_beta   90.00
_cell.angle_gamma   90.00
#
_symmetry.space_group_name_H-M   'P 1'
#
loop_
_entity.id
_entity.type
_entity.pdbx_description
1 polymer ?
#
loop_
_entity_poly.entity_id
_entity_poly.type
_entity_poly.pdbx_seq_one_letter_code
_entity_poly.pdbx_strand_id
1 'polypeptide(L)' 'MPRIADDVLLTHLEVALAAAPEPTLAGLNADDPRAQRSARVDLARHLVERMRGFVIEGDSYASGGIQSCLFPGDLAPIG' A
#
# COMPACT_ATOMS: atom_id res chain seq x y z
N MET A 1 1.95 -17.71 -13.36
CA MET A 1 2.23 -17.48 -11.92
C MET A 1 0.95 -17.77 -11.14
N PRO A 2 1.00 -18.40 -9.95
CA PRO A 2 -0.21 -18.77 -9.21
C PRO A 2 -0.93 -17.52 -8.70
N ARG A 3 -2.23 -17.44 -8.99
CA ARG A 3 -3.13 -16.39 -8.47
C ARG A 3 -3.44 -16.67 -7.00
N ILE A 4 -3.46 -15.62 -6.19
CA ILE A 4 -3.94 -15.70 -4.81
C ILE A 4 -5.44 -15.44 -4.80
N ALA A 5 -6.20 -16.28 -4.10
CA ALA A 5 -7.62 -16.06 -3.88
C ALA A 5 -7.84 -15.07 -2.72
N ASP A 6 -8.94 -14.33 -2.73
CA ASP A 6 -9.19 -13.25 -1.76
C ASP A 6 -9.23 -13.75 -0.31
N ASP A 7 -9.73 -14.96 -0.07
CA ASP A 7 -9.75 -15.62 1.24
C ASP A 7 -8.34 -15.95 1.75
N VAL A 8 -7.46 -16.37 0.84
CA VAL A 8 -6.04 -16.60 1.15
C VAL A 8 -5.34 -15.28 1.45
N LEU A 9 -5.59 -14.23 0.64
CA LEU A 9 -5.06 -12.89 0.88
C LEU A 9 -5.52 -12.33 2.23
N LEU A 10 -6.80 -12.48 2.57
CA LEU A 10 -7.37 -12.05 3.85
C LEU A 10 -6.65 -12.72 5.02
N THR A 11 -6.43 -14.03 4.93
CA THR A 11 -5.69 -14.79 5.95
C THR A 11 -4.27 -14.25 6.12
N HIS A 12 -3.57 -13.90 5.03
CA HIS A 12 -2.24 -13.33 5.13
C HIS A 12 -2.24 -11.93 5.73
N LEU A 13 -3.28 -11.13 5.45
CA LEU A 13 -3.45 -9.80 6.02
C LEU A 13 -3.75 -9.84 7.52
N GLU A 14 -4.62 -10.73 7.96
CA GLU A 14 -4.91 -10.93 9.39
C GLU A 14 -3.65 -11.31 10.17
N VAL A 15 -2.85 -12.25 9.63
CA VAL A 15 -1.61 -12.63 10.30
C VAL A 15 -0.56 -11.52 10.23
N ALA A 16 -0.50 -10.74 9.14
CA ALA A 16 0.39 -9.59 9.06
C ALA A 16 0.05 -8.52 10.12
N LEU A 17 -1.25 -8.28 10.37
CA LEU A 17 -1.71 -7.41 11.44
C LEU A 17 -1.40 -7.98 12.83
N ALA A 18 -1.64 -9.27 13.06
CA ALA A 18 -1.37 -9.91 14.35
C ALA A 18 0.13 -9.96 14.70
N ALA A 19 1.01 -10.02 13.69
CA ALA A 19 2.45 -10.03 13.86
C ALA A 19 3.11 -8.64 13.74
N ALA A 20 2.33 -7.60 13.41
CA ALA A 20 2.87 -6.26 13.25
C ALA A 20 3.38 -5.71 14.58
N PRO A 21 4.49 -4.95 14.58
CA PRO A 21 4.97 -4.27 15.77
C PRO A 21 3.91 -3.30 16.32
N GLU A 22 3.83 -3.19 17.64
CA GLU A 22 2.99 -2.20 18.33
C GLU A 22 3.12 -0.76 17.79
N PRO A 23 4.33 -0.22 17.48
CA PRO A 23 4.42 1.12 16.88
C PRO A 23 3.78 1.22 15.49
N THR A 24 3.81 0.13 14.71
CA THR A 24 3.13 0.07 13.42
C THR A 24 1.62 0.08 13.61
N LEU A 25 1.09 -0.70 14.56
CA LEU A 25 -0.34 -0.73 14.87
C LEU A 25 -0.84 0.62 15.41
N ALA A 26 -0.10 1.25 16.32
CA ALA A 26 -0.40 2.59 16.82
C ALA A 26 -0.38 3.62 15.67
N GLY A 27 0.62 3.52 14.79
CA GLY A 27 0.75 4.40 13.63
C GLY A 27 -0.42 4.30 12.65
N LEU A 28 -1.02 3.12 12.46
CA LEU A 28 -2.20 2.97 11.58
C LEU A 28 -3.41 3.81 12.05
N ASN A 29 -3.51 4.03 13.36
CA ASN A 29 -4.55 4.83 14.00
C ASN A 29 -4.12 6.27 14.30
N ALA A 30 -2.94 6.70 13.85
CA ALA A 30 -2.45 8.05 14.11
C ALA A 30 -3.26 9.11 13.35
N ASP A 31 -3.50 10.24 14.01
CA ASP A 31 -4.12 11.42 13.40
C ASP A 31 -3.19 12.12 12.41
N ASP A 32 -1.87 11.98 12.59
CA ASP A 32 -0.89 12.49 11.64
C ASP A 32 -0.89 11.65 10.35
N PRO A 33 -1.26 12.23 9.20
CA PRO A 33 -1.30 11.50 7.93
C PRO A 33 0.07 10.95 7.51
N ARG A 34 1.17 11.57 7.95
CA ARG A 34 2.52 11.06 7.64
C ARG A 34 2.83 9.81 8.45
N ALA A 35 2.60 9.85 9.77
CA ALA A 35 2.74 8.69 10.64
C ALA A 35 1.85 7.52 10.17
N GLN A 36 0.59 7.80 9.82
CA GLN A 36 -0.32 6.79 9.29
C GLN A 36 0.17 6.18 7.98
N ARG A 37 0.68 7.02 7.06
CA ARG A 37 1.24 6.53 5.79
C ARG A 37 2.48 5.66 6.02
N SER A 38 3.36 6.05 6.93
CA SER A 38 4.55 5.25 7.27
C SER A 38 4.15 3.87 7.79
N ALA A 39 3.21 3.82 8.74
CA ALA A 39 2.73 2.57 9.30
C ALA A 39 2.08 1.64 8.26
N ARG A 40 1.35 2.20 7.29
CA ARG A 40 0.81 1.43 6.16
C ARG A 40 1.91 0.83 5.28
N VAL A 41 3.00 1.56 5.05
CA VAL A 41 4.15 1.05 4.28
C VAL A 41 4.83 -0.09 5.03
N ASP A 42 5.02 0.06 6.34
CA ASP A 42 5.63 -0.98 7.17
C ASP A 42 4.77 -2.25 7.20
N LEU A 43 3.45 -2.12 7.36
CA LEU A 43 2.51 -3.23 7.26
C LEU A 43 2.54 -3.90 5.88
N ALA A 44 2.54 -3.11 4.80
CA ALA A 44 2.62 -3.63 3.45
C ALA A 44 3.92 -4.42 3.22
N ARG A 45 5.04 -3.97 3.78
CA ARG A 45 6.31 -4.69 3.72
C ARG A 45 6.22 -6.05 4.43
N HIS A 46 5.61 -6.10 5.63
CA HIS A 46 5.40 -7.36 6.35
C HIS A 46 4.51 -8.32 5.54
N LEU A 47 3.45 -7.81 4.92
CA LEU A 47 2.58 -8.59 4.07
C LEU A 47 3.32 -9.13 2.83
N VAL A 48 4.12 -8.31 2.15
CA VAL A 48 4.91 -8.75 0.98
C VAL A 48 5.96 -9.79 1.36
N GLU A 49 6.66 -9.61 2.48
CA GLU A 49 7.61 -10.60 2.99
C GLU A 49 6.92 -11.94 3.27
N ARG A 50 5.71 -11.90 3.84
CA ARG A 50 4.88 -13.07 4.10
C ARG A 50 4.34 -13.73 2.83
N MET A 51 4.00 -12.92 1.82
CA MET A 51 3.46 -13.39 0.54
C MET A 51 4.54 -13.64 -0.51
N ARG A 52 5.83 -13.67 -0.13
CA ARG A 52 6.92 -14.04 -1.03
C ARG A 52 6.59 -15.37 -1.72
N GLY A 53 6.40 -15.32 -3.05
CA GLY A 53 6.00 -16.45 -3.88
C GLY A 53 4.63 -16.31 -4.55
N PHE A 54 3.81 -15.35 -4.12
CA PHE A 54 2.50 -15.04 -4.71
C PHE A 54 2.54 -13.72 -5.50
N VAL A 55 1.78 -13.65 -6.59
CA VAL A 55 1.54 -12.40 -7.33
C VAL A 55 0.20 -11.85 -6.88
N ILE A 56 0.20 -10.59 -6.44
CA ILE A 56 -1.01 -9.85 -6.07
C ILE A 56 -1.48 -9.11 -7.33
N GLU A 57 -2.47 -9.65 -8.04
CA GLU A 57 -3.24 -8.89 -9.03
C GLU A 57 -4.52 -8.44 -8.34
N GLY A 58 -4.58 -7.16 -7.96
CA GLY A 58 -5.85 -6.56 -7.55
C GLY A 58 -6.64 -6.20 -8.80
N ASP A 59 -7.94 -6.52 -8.83
CA ASP A 59 -8.83 -5.77 -9.70
C ASP A 59 -8.61 -4.29 -9.37
N SER A 60 -8.25 -3.53 -10.40
CA SER A 60 -8.06 -2.09 -10.29
C SER A 60 -9.41 -1.46 -9.96
N TYR A 61 -9.85 -1.59 -8.71
CA TYR A 61 -10.77 -0.63 -8.14
C TYR A 61 -10.11 0.71 -8.37
N ALA A 62 -10.76 1.52 -9.20
CA ALA A 62 -10.36 2.84 -9.62
C ALA A 62 -10.11 3.74 -8.39
N SER A 63 -8.97 3.54 -7.74
CA SER A 63 -8.54 4.26 -6.56
C SER A 63 -7.69 5.41 -7.03
N GLY A 64 -8.37 6.47 -7.46
CA GLY A 64 -7.81 7.81 -7.60
C GLY A 64 -6.93 7.96 -8.84
N GLY A 65 -7.38 8.80 -9.77
CA GLY A 65 -6.70 9.07 -11.02
C GLY A 65 -5.20 9.27 -10.89
N ILE A 66 -4.48 8.75 -11.89
CA ILE A 66 -3.33 9.37 -12.54
C ILE A 66 -2.92 10.65 -11.79
N GLN A 67 -1.98 10.55 -10.85
CA GLN A 67 -1.35 11.75 -10.32
C GLN A 67 -0.64 12.40 -11.50
N SER A 68 -1.27 13.42 -12.07
CA SER A 68 -0.72 14.31 -13.07
C SER A 68 0.58 14.88 -12.51
N CYS A 69 1.69 14.46 -13.11
CA CYS A 69 3.01 15.07 -13.16
C CYS A 69 3.20 16.26 -12.19
N LEU A 70 4.04 16.08 -11.16
CA LEU A 70 4.29 17.08 -10.12
C LEU A 70 4.93 18.39 -10.61
N PHE A 71 5.35 18.52 -11.87
CA PHE A 71 5.66 19.80 -12.52
C PHE A 71 5.40 19.68 -14.03
N PRO A 72 4.39 20.38 -14.59
CA PRO A 72 4.24 20.53 -16.03
C PRO A 72 5.44 21.30 -16.57
N GLY A 73 6.01 20.83 -17.68
CA GLY A 73 7.20 21.38 -18.30
C GLY A 73 7.18 22.90 -18.43
N ASP A 74 8.16 23.51 -17.77
CA ASP A 74 8.64 24.88 -17.96
C ASP A 74 9.32 25.05 -19.33
N LEU A 75 8.56 24.84 -20.41
CA LEU A 75 8.98 25.19 -21.77
C LEU A 75 7.78 25.78 -22.53
N ALA A 76 7.76 27.11 -22.59
CA ALA A 76 6.80 28.03 -23.22
C ALA A 76 6.72 27.87 -24.77
N PRO A 77 5.85 28.63 -25.51
CA PRO A 77 6.08 30.07 -25.71
C PRO A 77 4.84 30.99 -25.67
N ILE A 78 5.12 32.22 -25.22
CA ILE A 78 4.59 33.55 -25.60
C ILE A 78 3.25 33.59 -26.36
N GLY A 79 2.27 34.25 -25.71
CA GLY A 79 1.13 34.91 -26.32
C GLY A 79 0.70 36.09 -25.44
#